data_AF-A0A504YS34-F1
#
_entry.id   AF-A0A504YS34-F1
#
_cell.length_a   1.000
_cell.length_b   1.000
_cell.length_c   1.000
_cell.angle_alpha   90.00
_cell.angle_beta   90.00
_cell.angle_gamma   90.00
#
_symmetry.space_group_name_H-M   'P 1'
#
loop_
_entity.id
_entity.type
_entity.pdbx_description
1 polymer ?
#
loop_
_entity_poly.entity_id
_entity_poly.type
_entity_poly.pdbx_seq_one_letter_code
_entity_poly.pdbx_strand_id
1 'polypeptide(L)'
;MRLVYTPAEHLWPCEMARSAIELHLNSESPTVQLASVSLLGDWISRRIGLKNPKSFTRSSNKTKNPYTHMVYAQLMDTRSIFAGFERTGVLERGPV
;
A
#
# COMPACT_ATOMS: atom_id res chain seq x y z
N MET A 1 -6.92 -9.39 -13.32
CA MET A 1 -6.27 -8.83 -12.11
C MET A 1 -4.78 -9.10 -12.18
N ARG A 2 -3.92 -8.17 -11.75
CA ARG A 2 -2.46 -8.34 -11.74
C ARG A 2 -1.82 -7.67 -10.53
N LEU A 3 -0.66 -8.15 -10.12
CA LEU A 3 0.22 -7.47 -9.17
C LEU A 3 1.17 -6.56 -9.93
N VAL A 4 1.26 -5.29 -9.53
CA VAL A 4 2.18 -4.31 -10.12
C VAL A 4 3.12 -3.72 -9.07
N TYR A 5 4.30 -3.32 -9.51
CA TYR A 5 5.27 -2.57 -8.70
C TYR A 5 5.26 -1.11 -9.13
N THR A 6 5.27 -0.21 -8.15
CA THR A 6 5.29 1.23 -8.42
C THR A 6 6.72 1.68 -8.75
N PRO A 7 6.96 2.36 -9.88
CA PRO A 7 8.26 2.93 -10.20
C PRO A 7 8.72 3.94 -9.15
N ALA A 8 10.03 4.09 -8.97
CA ALA A 8 10.61 4.93 -7.92
C ALA A 8 10.16 6.41 -8.01
N GLU A 9 9.98 6.94 -9.22
CA GLU A 9 9.48 8.31 -9.47
C GLU A 9 8.04 8.56 -9.02
N HIS A 10 7.25 7.49 -8.83
CA HIS A 10 5.85 7.55 -8.41
C HIS A 10 5.66 7.18 -6.93
N LEU A 11 6.74 6.87 -6.20
CA LEU A 11 6.69 6.59 -4.77
C LEU A 11 6.50 7.88 -3.97
N TRP A 12 5.75 7.81 -2.89
CA TRP A 12 5.72 8.90 -1.93
C TRP A 12 7.06 9.01 -1.18
N PRO A 13 7.42 10.20 -0.65
CA PRO A 13 8.71 10.40 0.01
C PRO A 13 8.98 9.49 1.22
N CYS A 14 7.94 8.87 1.79
CA CYS A 14 8.04 7.94 2.90
C CYS A 14 8.11 6.47 2.47
N GLU A 15 7.93 6.16 1.18
CA GLU A 15 7.87 4.80 0.65
C GLU A 15 9.24 4.37 0.12
N MET A 16 9.70 3.20 0.55
CA MET A 16 10.89 2.52 0.00
C MET A 16 10.53 1.62 -1.18
N ALA A 17 9.33 1.04 -1.14
CA ALA A 17 8.77 0.21 -2.20
C ALA A 17 7.25 0.17 -2.05
N ARG A 18 6.54 0.05 -3.17
CA ARG A 18 5.08 -0.11 -3.19
C ARG A 18 4.68 -1.13 -4.24
N SER A 19 3.77 -2.02 -3.84
CA SER A 19 3.10 -2.96 -4.73
C SER A 19 1.59 -2.79 -4.64
N ALA A 20 0.90 -3.02 -5.75
CA ALA A 20 -0.55 -2.86 -5.82
C ALA A 20 -1.22 -3.99 -6.61
N ILE A 21 -2.43 -4.33 -6.20
CA ILE A 21 -3.31 -5.22 -6.95
C ILE A 21 -4.19 -4.36 -7.83
N GLU A 22 -4.07 -4.58 -9.13
CA GLU A 22 -4.80 -3.85 -10.16
C GLU A 22 -5.81 -4.74 -10.88
N LEU A 23 -7.02 -4.22 -11.07
CA LEU A 23 -8.03 -4.78 -11.93
C LEU A 23 -8.00 -4.04 -13.27
N HIS A 24 -7.53 -4.76 -14.29
CA HIS A 24 -7.66 -4.35 -15.67
C HIS A 24 -8.94 -4.98 -16.22
N LEU A 25 -9.87 -4.15 -16.68
CA LEU A 25 -11.17 -4.58 -17.17
C LEU A 25 -11.09 -4.84 -18.68
N ASN A 26 -10.85 -3.78 -19.47
CA ASN A 26 -10.73 -3.82 -20.93
C ASN A 26 -9.58 -2.91 -21.37
N SER A 27 -9.10 -3.04 -22.62
CA SER A 27 -7.97 -2.26 -23.18
C SER A 27 -8.18 -0.75 -23.18
N GLU A 28 -9.43 -0.29 -23.21
CA GLU A 28 -9.79 1.13 -23.24
C GLU A 28 -10.14 1.71 -21.86
N SER A 29 -10.27 0.85 -20.85
CA SER A 29 -10.70 1.26 -19.51
C SER A 29 -9.52 1.59 -18.61
N PRO A 30 -9.59 2.65 -17.79
CA PRO A 30 -8.56 2.94 -16.82
C PRO A 30 -8.50 1.82 -15.78
N THR A 31 -7.28 1.44 -15.42
CA THR A 31 -7.01 0.36 -14.48
C THR A 31 -7.42 0.78 -13.07
N VAL A 32 -8.07 -0.11 -12.34
CA VAL A 32 -8.59 0.16 -10.99
C VAL A 32 -7.68 -0.49 -9.95
N GLN A 33 -7.16 0.30 -9.01
CA GLN A 33 -6.38 -0.23 -7.89
C GLN A 33 -7.33 -0.75 -6.80
N LEU A 34 -7.23 -2.05 -6.48
CA LEU A 34 -8.09 -2.70 -5.49
C LEU A 34 -7.48 -2.64 -4.08
N ALA A 35 -6.16 -2.83 -4.02
CA ALA A 35 -5.39 -2.86 -2.79
C ALA A 35 -3.94 -2.44 -3.06
N SER A 36 -3.24 -1.93 -2.05
CA SER A 36 -1.81 -1.67 -2.15
C SER A 36 -1.08 -1.85 -0.82
N VAL A 37 0.21 -2.15 -0.90
CA VAL A 37 1.11 -2.29 0.25
C VAL A 37 2.36 -1.48 0.00
N SER A 38 2.73 -0.67 0.98
CA SER A 38 3.89 0.21 0.95
C SER A 38 4.83 -0.12 2.11
N LEU A 39 6.10 -0.38 1.78
CA LEU A 39 7.17 -0.51 2.76
C LEU A 39 7.66 0.89 3.10
N LEU A 40 7.52 1.32 4.36
CA LEU A 40 7.86 2.67 4.79
C LEU A 40 9.19 2.76 5.53
N GLY A 41 9.78 1.60 5.88
CA GLY A 41 10.96 1.54 6.73
C GLY A 41 10.72 2.26 8.05
N ASP A 42 11.69 3.05 8.48
CA ASP A 42 11.63 3.81 9.74
C ASP A 42 11.25 5.29 9.54
N TRP A 43 10.81 5.68 8.34
CA TRP A 43 10.60 7.09 8.00
C TRP A 43 9.59 7.76 8.94
N ILE A 44 8.46 7.09 9.19
CA ILE A 44 7.40 7.60 10.08
C ILE A 44 7.84 7.48 11.54
N SER A 45 8.36 6.32 11.94
CA SER A 45 8.71 6.03 13.34
C SER A 45 9.80 6.97 13.87
N ARG A 46 10.74 7.41 13.03
CA ARG A 46 11.71 8.47 13.38
C ARG A 46 11.04 9.78 13.76
N ARG A 47 9.99 10.18 13.03
CA ARG A 47 9.31 11.47 13.21
C ARG A 47 8.38 11.47 14.43
N ILE A 48 7.75 10.33 14.72
CA ILE A 48 6.88 10.19 15.90
C ILE A 48 7.61 9.66 17.14
N GLY A 49 8.92 9.44 17.07
CA GLY A 49 9.72 8.93 18.19
C GLY A 49 9.45 7.47 18.57
N LEU A 50 8.83 6.67 17.69
CA LEU A 50 8.48 5.29 17.96
C LEU A 50 9.71 4.37 17.83
N LYS A 51 10.25 3.96 18.97
CA LYS A 51 11.39 3.06 19.06
C LYS A 51 10.94 1.62 19.31
N ASN A 52 11.75 0.67 18.85
CA ASN A 52 11.53 -0.73 19.15
C ASN A 52 11.87 -0.99 20.63
N PRO A 53 10.92 -1.46 21.47
CA PRO A 53 11.16 -1.69 22.90
C PRO A 53 12.25 -2.75 23.15
N LYS A 54 12.42 -3.70 22.22
CA LYS A 54 13.49 -4.71 22.28
C LYS A 54 14.89 -4.15 21.96
N SER A 55 15.00 -2.90 21.48
CA SER A 55 16.30 -2.25 21.27
C SER A 55 16.91 -1.71 22.57
N PHE A 56 16.09 -1.44 23.59
CA PHE A 56 16.56 -0.94 24.89
C PHE A 56 17.16 -2.03 25.79
N THR A 57 16.74 -3.29 25.64
CA THR A 57 17.15 -4.40 26.51
C THR A 57 18.41 -5.13 26.03
N ARG A 58 18.94 -4.81 24.84
CA ARG A 58 20.11 -5.48 24.26
C ARG A 58 21.30 -4.54 24.19
N SER A 59 21.94 -4.35 25.35
CA SER A 59 23.32 -3.88 25.44
C SER A 59 24.23 -4.87 24.70
N SER A 60 24.58 -4.60 23.43
CA SER A 60 25.91 -4.97 22.87
C SER A 60 26.15 -4.61 21.39
N ASN A 61 25.24 -4.01 20.62
CA ASN A 61 25.57 -3.61 19.25
C ASN A 61 25.05 -2.21 18.88
N LYS A 62 25.97 -1.22 18.90
CA LYS A 62 25.77 0.20 18.53
C LYS A 62 25.37 0.45 17.07
N THR A 63 24.99 -0.58 16.30
CA THR A 63 24.78 -0.49 14.85
C THR A 63 23.35 -0.78 14.40
N LYS A 64 22.43 -1.16 15.29
CA LYS A 64 21.02 -1.39 14.90
C LYS A 64 20.17 -0.14 15.05
N ASN A 65 19.50 0.23 13.96
CA ASN A 65 18.49 1.27 13.92
C ASN A 65 17.45 1.06 15.05
N PRO A 66 17.29 2.01 15.99
CA PRO A 66 16.40 1.84 17.13
C PRO A 66 14.92 2.06 16.77
N TYR A 67 14.64 2.60 15.59
CA TYR A 67 13.29 2.98 15.17
C TYR A 67 12.54 1.81 14.56
N THR A 68 11.24 1.74 14.83
CA THR A 68 10.38 0.65 14.33
C THR A 68 10.21 0.73 12.82
N HIS A 69 10.44 -0.37 12.11
CA HIS A 69 10.12 -0.43 10.67
C HIS A 69 8.61 -0.63 10.48
N MET A 70 8.04 0.12 9.55
CA MET A 70 6.60 0.21 9.32
C MET A 70 6.23 -0.22 7.90
N VAL A 71 5.05 -0.80 7.78
CA VAL A 71 4.40 -1.17 6.53
C VAL A 71 2.99 -0.57 6.58
N TYR A 72 2.57 0.01 5.47
CA TYR A 72 1.20 0.49 5.28
C TYR A 72 0.50 -0.40 4.25
N ALA A 73 -0.74 -0.78 4.53
CA ALA A 73 -1.55 -1.59 3.62
C ALA A 73 -2.94 -0.99 3.48
N GLN A 74 -3.32 -0.66 2.26
CA GLN A 74 -4.68 -0.34 1.88
C GLN A 74 -5.32 -1.63 1.36
N LEU A 75 -6.10 -2.30 2.22
CA LEU A 75 -6.63 -3.64 1.95
C LEU A 75 -7.89 -3.62 1.09
N MET A 76 -8.67 -2.53 1.13
CA MET A 76 -9.93 -2.46 0.40
C MET A 76 -10.28 -1.01 0.12
N ASP A 77 -10.25 -0.63 -1.15
CA ASP A 77 -10.90 0.60 -1.60
C ASP A 77 -12.29 0.25 -2.13
N THR A 78 -13.30 0.37 -1.28
CA THR A 78 -14.69 0.04 -1.61
C THR A 78 -15.20 0.84 -2.81
N ARG A 79 -14.78 2.10 -2.97
CA ARG A 79 -15.20 2.94 -4.11
C ARG A 79 -14.65 2.38 -5.42
N SER A 80 -13.38 2.02 -5.42
CA SER A 80 -12.73 1.38 -6.57
C SER A 80 -13.32 0.02 -6.88
N ILE A 81 -13.66 -0.78 -5.86
CA ILE A 81 -14.31 -2.08 -6.03
C ILE A 81 -15.71 -1.94 -6.64
N PHE A 82 -16.54 -1.02 -6.14
CA PHE A 82 -17.86 -0.74 -6.72
C PHE A 82 -17.75 -0.25 -8.16
N ALA A 83 -16.83 0.68 -8.44
CA ALA A 83 -16.56 1.11 -9.81
C ALA A 83 -16.10 -0.05 -10.72
N GLY A 84 -15.37 -1.03 -10.17
CA GLY A 84 -15.04 -2.27 -10.85
C GLY A 84 -16.27 -3.09 -11.21
N PHE A 85 -17.17 -3.32 -10.24
CA PHE A 85 -18.40 -4.11 -10.45
C PHE A 85 -19.42 -3.45 -11.39
N GLU A 86 -19.58 -2.12 -11.32
CA GLU A 86 -20.41 -1.37 -12.27
C GLU A 86 -19.90 -1.56 -13.69
N ARG A 87 -18.59 -1.54 -13.88
CA ARG A 87 -17.95 -1.67 -15.19
C ARG A 87 -17.87 -3.09 -15.72
N THR A 88 -17.94 -4.12 -14.88
CA THR A 88 -18.04 -5.52 -15.31
C THR A 88 -19.46 -5.93 -15.69
N GLY A 89 -20.45 -5.03 -15.56
CA GLY A 89 -21.86 -5.33 -15.82
C GLY A 89 -22.50 -6.26 -14.80
N VAL A 90 -21.84 -6.51 -13.66
CA VAL A 90 -22.37 -7.36 -12.59
C VAL A 90 -23.38 -6.60 -11.72
N LEU A 91 -23.22 -5.27 -11.63
CA LEU A 91 -24.19 -4.35 -11.05
C LEU A 91 -24.98 -3.65 -12.18
N GLU A 92 -25.80 -4.39 -12.92
CA GLU A 92 -26.82 -3.72 -13.73
C GLU A 92 -27.80 -2.99 -12.80
N ARG A 93 -27.96 -1.67 -13.00
CA ARG A 93 -29.06 -0.93 -12.39
C ARG A 93 -30.36 -1.63 -12.82
N GLY A 94 -31.09 -2.17 -11.86
CA GLY A 94 -32.43 -2.73 -12.10
C GLY A 94 -33.32 -1.73 -12.85
N PRO A 95 -34.30 -2.22 -13.62
CA PRO A 95 -35.05 -1.41 -14.58
C PRO A 95 -35.77 -0.26 -13.86
N VAL A 96 -35.69 0.91 -14.50
CA VAL A 96 -36.43 2.14 -14.17
C VAL A 96 -37.90 1.97 -14.54
#